data_AF-A0A967STA7-F1
#
_entry.id   AF-A0A967STA7-F1
#
_cell.length_a   1.000
_cell.length_b   1.000
_cell.length_c   1.000
_cell.angle_alpha   90.00
_cell.angle_beta   90.00
_cell.angle_gamma   90.00
#
_symmetry.space_group_name_H-M   'P 1'
#
loop_
_entity.id
_entity.type
_entity.pdbx_description
1 polymer ?
#
loop_
_entity_poly.entity_id
_entity_poly.type
_entity_poly.pdbx_seq_one_letter_code
_entity_poly.pdbx_strand_id
1 'polypeptide(L)'
;VPTDSLAYNASYTITVTTDVSDLQGLHLENAYSATFTTASQDIQGTVINVPADVDSIQGGINLANDGDTVLVAPGTYYENINLKGKAITVASHFLVDGDTSHISNTIIDGSQPTNPDSASVVYLISGEDTTTTLSGFTISGGMGTGDILYYKNGGGIFIHHSGVLLINNKIINNKAPGCGSGGGIYSNHSNLRLQNVIISNNFAEHNGGGICSDSSNLKLSHVIIKHDSAARGGGISCGASNLELD
;
A
#
# COMPACT_ATOMS: atom_id res chain seq x y z
N VAL A 1 -35.81 25.50 -2.78
CA VAL A 1 -34.57 24.71 -2.94
C VAL A 1 -33.43 25.70 -2.98
N PRO A 2 -32.32 25.51 -2.24
CA PRO A 2 -31.14 26.35 -2.40
C PRO A 2 -30.74 26.36 -3.88
N THR A 3 -30.46 27.54 -4.44
CA THR A 3 -30.01 27.68 -5.83
C THR A 3 -28.50 27.47 -5.99
N ASP A 4 -27.78 27.52 -4.88
CA ASP A 4 -26.33 27.33 -4.81
C ASP A 4 -25.98 26.04 -4.09
N SER A 5 -24.81 25.50 -4.40
CA SER A 5 -24.25 24.35 -3.70
C SER A 5 -23.97 24.71 -2.24
N LEU A 6 -24.16 23.74 -1.34
CA LEU A 6 -23.82 23.90 0.07
C LEU A 6 -22.28 23.98 0.22
N ALA A 7 -21.81 24.90 1.06
CA ALA A 7 -20.40 25.05 1.40
C ALA A 7 -19.93 23.86 2.26
N TYR A 8 -18.69 23.40 2.05
CA TYR A 8 -18.08 22.35 2.85
C TYR A 8 -17.85 22.76 4.30
N ASN A 9 -17.76 21.79 5.21
CA ASN A 9 -17.57 22.01 6.65
C ASN A 9 -18.60 22.95 7.29
N ALA A 10 -19.79 23.09 6.70
CA ALA A 10 -20.84 23.94 7.22
C ALA A 10 -22.02 23.10 7.72
N SER A 11 -22.60 23.54 8.83
CA SER A 11 -23.83 22.97 9.38
C SER A 11 -25.04 23.67 8.79
N TYR A 12 -25.99 22.86 8.32
CA TYR A 12 -27.23 23.29 7.70
C TYR A 12 -28.41 22.73 8.47
N THR A 13 -29.46 23.54 8.63
CA THR A 13 -30.72 23.11 9.22
C THR A 13 -31.80 23.09 8.16
N ILE A 14 -32.43 21.93 7.97
CA ILE A 14 -33.65 21.77 7.19
C ILE A 14 -34.81 21.96 8.14
N THR A 15 -35.73 22.87 7.81
CA THR A 15 -36.98 23.07 8.56
C THR A 15 -38.16 22.79 7.65
N VAL A 16 -39.03 21.89 8.07
CA VAL A 16 -40.35 21.64 7.46
C VAL A 16 -41.38 22.31 8.35
N THR A 17 -42.11 23.29 7.81
CA THR A 17 -43.14 24.05 8.54
C THR A 17 -44.50 23.37 8.48
N THR A 18 -45.46 23.84 9.25
CA THR A 18 -46.84 23.29 9.28
C THR A 18 -47.65 23.61 8.03
N ASP A 19 -47.18 24.53 7.20
CA ASP A 19 -47.90 25.02 6.00
C ASP A 19 -47.72 24.09 4.78
N VAL A 20 -46.93 23.01 4.92
CA VAL A 20 -46.84 21.96 3.91
C VAL A 20 -47.79 20.81 4.22
N SER A 21 -48.26 20.14 3.17
CA SER A 21 -49.13 18.97 3.25
C SER A 21 -48.48 17.76 2.58
N ASP A 22 -48.83 16.56 3.04
CA ASP A 22 -48.46 15.33 2.35
C ASP A 22 -49.26 15.13 1.03
N LEU A 23 -49.01 14.02 0.34
CA LEU A 23 -49.71 13.70 -0.93
C LEU A 23 -51.22 13.49 -0.78
N GLN A 24 -51.73 13.33 0.44
CA GLN A 24 -53.15 13.20 0.76
C GLN A 24 -53.75 14.52 1.28
N GLY A 25 -52.96 15.59 1.37
CA GLY A 25 -53.38 16.89 1.85
C GLY A 25 -53.37 17.04 3.38
N LEU A 26 -52.80 16.10 4.13
CA LEU A 26 -52.66 16.22 5.58
C LEU A 26 -51.51 17.16 5.93
N HIS A 27 -51.78 18.12 6.82
CA HIS A 27 -50.78 19.04 7.36
C HIS A 27 -50.01 18.43 8.52
N LEU A 28 -48.77 18.89 8.71
CA LEU A 28 -48.02 18.60 9.93
C LEU A 28 -48.62 19.38 11.10
N GLU A 29 -48.84 18.70 12.24
CA GLU A 29 -49.30 19.36 13.47
C GLU A 29 -48.24 20.28 14.09
N ASN A 30 -46.96 19.94 13.89
CA ASN A 30 -45.82 20.69 14.42
C ASN A 30 -44.71 20.78 13.37
N ALA A 31 -43.95 21.88 13.39
CA ALA A 31 -42.76 22.02 12.55
C ALA A 31 -41.68 21.02 12.98
N TYR A 32 -40.95 20.49 11.99
CA TYR A 32 -39.83 19.58 12.21
C TYR A 32 -38.55 20.21 11.68
N SER A 33 -37.47 20.12 12.45
CA SER A 33 -36.14 20.53 11.98
C SER A 33 -35.12 19.41 12.15
N ALA A 34 -34.24 19.29 11.16
CA ALA A 34 -33.10 18.38 11.19
C ALA A 34 -31.85 19.13 10.77
N THR A 35 -30.75 18.91 11.48
CA THR A 35 -29.46 19.51 11.17
C THR A 35 -28.55 18.45 10.57
N PHE A 36 -27.81 18.83 9.53
CA PHE A 36 -26.73 18.02 8.97
C PHE A 36 -25.50 18.90 8.72
N THR A 37 -24.32 18.29 8.75
CA THR A 37 -23.06 18.98 8.42
C THR A 37 -22.54 18.41 7.12
N THR A 38 -22.23 19.26 6.14
CA THR A 38 -21.52 18.83 4.93
C THR A 38 -20.11 18.37 5.31
N ALA A 39 -19.65 17.27 4.72
CA ALA A 39 -18.30 16.77 4.95
C ALA A 39 -17.23 17.84 4.64
N SER A 40 -16.01 17.63 5.15
CA SER A 40 -14.85 18.37 4.67
C SER A 40 -14.68 18.20 3.18
N GLN A 41 -14.10 19.21 2.53
CA GLN A 41 -13.62 19.03 1.18
C GLN A 41 -12.63 17.87 1.22
N ASP A 42 -12.98 16.77 0.57
CA ASP A 42 -12.01 15.75 0.22
C ASP A 42 -10.99 16.51 -0.64
N ILE A 43 -9.76 16.69 -0.13
CA ILE A 43 -8.66 17.03 -1.02
C ILE A 43 -8.51 15.75 -1.83
N GLN A 44 -9.28 15.60 -2.90
CA GLN A 44 -9.17 14.43 -3.76
C GLN A 44 -7.74 14.47 -4.29
N GLY A 45 -6.91 13.55 -3.81
CA GLY A 45 -5.59 13.35 -4.33
C GLY A 45 -5.68 13.22 -5.84
N THR A 46 -4.76 13.87 -6.54
CA THR A 46 -4.70 13.79 -7.98
C THR A 46 -4.30 12.36 -8.37
N VAL A 47 -4.86 11.88 -9.48
CA VAL A 47 -4.45 10.61 -10.08
C VAL A 47 -3.35 10.90 -11.10
N ILE A 48 -2.20 10.25 -10.93
CA ILE A 48 -1.06 10.29 -11.85
C ILE A 48 -0.99 8.93 -12.54
N ASN A 49 -1.26 8.89 -13.84
CA ASN A 49 -1.33 7.66 -14.61
C ASN A 49 0.04 7.26 -15.14
N VAL A 50 0.44 6.01 -14.90
CA VAL A 50 1.68 5.44 -15.42
C VAL A 50 1.32 4.36 -16.45
N PRO A 51 1.74 4.45 -17.73
CA PRO A 51 2.71 5.40 -18.27
C PRO A 51 2.11 6.69 -18.89
N ALA A 52 0.79 6.89 -18.84
CA ALA A 52 0.12 7.90 -19.66
C ALA A 52 0.52 9.36 -19.35
N ASP A 53 0.76 9.69 -18.07
CA ASP A 53 1.19 11.01 -17.62
C ASP A 53 2.72 11.06 -17.37
N VAL A 54 3.31 9.93 -16.98
CA VAL A 54 4.76 9.78 -16.73
C VAL A 54 5.22 8.35 -16.97
N ASP A 55 6.39 8.18 -17.57
CA ASP A 55 6.84 6.89 -18.11
C ASP A 55 7.16 5.79 -17.08
N SER A 56 7.31 6.14 -15.79
CA SER A 56 7.79 5.23 -14.74
C SER A 56 7.00 5.36 -13.44
N ILE A 57 6.95 4.29 -12.66
CA ILE A 57 6.31 4.26 -11.35
C ILE A 57 7.04 5.21 -10.40
N GLN A 58 8.38 5.18 -10.38
CA GLN A 58 9.16 6.12 -9.57
C GLN A 58 8.93 7.57 -10.00
N GLY A 59 8.77 7.84 -11.29
CA GLY A 59 8.40 9.15 -11.81
C GLY A 59 7.05 9.63 -11.26
N GLY A 60 6.05 8.76 -11.24
CA GLY A 60 4.75 9.03 -10.63
C GLY A 60 4.86 9.37 -9.14
N ILE A 61 5.62 8.56 -8.39
CA ILE A 61 5.86 8.81 -6.95
C ILE A 61 6.57 10.15 -6.71
N ASN A 62 7.51 10.53 -7.59
CA ASN A 62 8.22 11.80 -7.46
C ASN A 62 7.30 13.02 -7.67
N LEU A 63 6.30 12.89 -8.54
CA LEU A 63 5.33 13.94 -8.84
C LEU A 63 4.21 14.02 -7.79
N ALA A 64 3.84 12.88 -7.17
CA ALA A 64 2.76 12.78 -6.20
C ALA A 64 3.01 13.62 -4.94
N ASN A 65 1.98 14.24 -4.41
CA ASN A 65 1.90 14.82 -3.07
C ASN A 65 1.10 13.91 -2.14
N ASP A 66 1.18 14.15 -0.84
CA ASP A 66 0.38 13.39 0.13
C ASP A 66 -1.12 13.45 -0.23
N GLY A 67 -1.76 12.28 -0.21
CA GLY A 67 -3.14 12.05 -0.66
C GLY A 67 -3.26 11.59 -2.11
N ASP A 68 -2.27 11.84 -2.98
CA ASP A 68 -2.33 11.49 -4.40
C ASP A 68 -2.30 9.97 -4.65
N THR A 69 -2.77 9.58 -5.84
CA THR A 69 -2.71 8.20 -6.32
C THR A 69 -1.82 8.09 -7.55
N VAL A 70 -0.81 7.23 -7.50
CA VAL A 70 -0.05 6.78 -8.67
C VAL A 70 -0.73 5.52 -9.21
N LEU A 71 -1.46 5.67 -10.32
CA LEU A 71 -2.27 4.61 -10.92
C LEU A 71 -1.52 3.97 -12.10
N VAL A 72 -1.18 2.69 -11.96
CA VAL A 72 -0.29 1.98 -12.89
C VAL A 72 -1.09 1.03 -13.77
N ALA A 73 -0.95 1.22 -15.08
CA ALA A 73 -1.54 0.35 -16.09
C ALA A 73 -0.82 -1.03 -16.13
N PRO A 74 -1.48 -2.08 -16.67
CA PRO A 74 -0.83 -3.37 -16.84
C PRO A 74 0.46 -3.28 -17.69
N GLY A 75 1.51 -3.93 -17.22
CA GLY A 75 2.85 -3.89 -17.81
C GLY A 75 3.90 -4.52 -16.90
N THR A 76 5.11 -4.71 -17.42
CA THR A 76 6.29 -5.06 -16.62
C THR A 76 7.19 -3.84 -16.51
N TYR A 77 7.40 -3.37 -15.29
CA TYR A 77 8.17 -2.18 -14.95
C TYR A 77 9.47 -2.62 -14.29
N TYR A 78 10.58 -2.49 -15.02
CA TYR A 78 11.91 -2.82 -14.51
C TYR A 78 12.42 -1.66 -13.64
N GLU A 79 12.02 -1.66 -12.36
CA GLU A 79 12.28 -0.57 -11.44
C GLU A 79 12.56 -1.08 -10.02
N ASN A 80 13.32 -0.28 -9.29
CA ASN A 80 13.57 -0.43 -7.86
C ASN A 80 13.06 0.87 -7.20
N ILE A 81 11.83 0.87 -6.68
CA ILE A 81 11.07 2.07 -6.33
C ILE A 81 11.17 2.44 -4.85
N ASN A 82 11.27 3.73 -4.54
CA ASN A 82 11.24 4.32 -3.20
C ASN A 82 9.98 5.16 -3.04
N LEU A 83 9.24 4.96 -1.95
CA LEU A 83 7.98 5.67 -1.65
C LEU A 83 8.18 7.07 -1.04
N LYS A 84 9.42 7.44 -0.69
CA LYS A 84 9.89 8.81 -0.40
C LYS A 84 9.20 9.45 0.82
N GLY A 85 8.67 8.64 1.74
CA GLY A 85 8.04 9.14 2.97
C GLY A 85 6.68 9.78 2.74
N LYS A 86 6.07 9.57 1.56
CA LYS A 86 4.83 10.24 1.15
C LYS A 86 3.60 9.42 1.54
N ALA A 87 2.57 10.07 2.05
CA ALA A 87 1.27 9.46 2.34
C ALA A 87 0.44 9.30 1.06
N ILE A 88 0.89 8.43 0.15
CA ILE A 88 0.28 8.22 -1.18
C ILE A 88 -0.25 6.81 -1.36
N THR A 89 -1.13 6.65 -2.35
CA THR A 89 -1.52 5.33 -2.86
C THR A 89 -0.79 5.04 -4.16
N VAL A 90 0.03 3.99 -4.21
CA VAL A 90 0.56 3.44 -5.46
C VAL A 90 -0.25 2.17 -5.74
N ALA A 91 -0.97 2.13 -6.86
CA ALA A 91 -1.89 1.04 -7.14
C ALA A 91 -1.93 0.68 -8.62
N SER A 92 -2.19 -0.60 -8.93
CA SER A 92 -2.58 -1.00 -10.27
C SER A 92 -4.04 -0.68 -10.57
N HIS A 93 -4.48 -0.92 -11.81
CA HIS A 93 -5.88 -0.82 -12.20
C HIS A 93 -6.84 -1.75 -11.44
N PHE A 94 -6.33 -2.71 -10.65
CA PHE A 94 -7.15 -3.45 -9.68
C PHE A 94 -7.95 -2.51 -8.76
N LEU A 95 -7.39 -1.34 -8.42
CA LEU A 95 -8.08 -0.34 -7.59
C LEU A 95 -9.37 0.20 -8.22
N VAL A 96 -9.49 0.17 -9.55
CA VAL A 96 -10.58 0.79 -10.29
C VAL A 96 -11.75 -0.17 -10.47
N ASP A 97 -11.48 -1.43 -10.80
CA ASP A 97 -12.51 -2.40 -11.21
C ASP A 97 -12.52 -3.70 -10.39
N GLY A 98 -11.54 -3.90 -9.50
CA GLY A 98 -11.39 -5.12 -8.71
C GLY A 98 -11.02 -6.37 -9.53
N ASP A 99 -10.66 -6.24 -10.80
CA ASP A 99 -10.24 -7.38 -11.61
C ASP A 99 -8.84 -7.85 -11.19
N THR A 100 -8.81 -9.03 -10.57
CA THR A 100 -7.57 -9.69 -10.11
C THR A 100 -6.55 -9.97 -11.23
N SER A 101 -6.96 -9.91 -12.51
CA SER A 101 -6.04 -10.02 -13.64
C SER A 101 -5.00 -8.90 -13.64
N HIS A 102 -5.37 -7.69 -13.20
CA HIS A 102 -4.44 -6.55 -13.08
C HIS A 102 -3.29 -6.84 -12.13
N ILE A 103 -3.52 -7.60 -11.06
CA ILE A 103 -2.47 -7.98 -10.09
C ILE A 103 -1.39 -8.80 -10.76
N SER A 104 -1.78 -9.73 -11.64
CA SER A 104 -0.84 -10.64 -12.31
C SER A 104 -0.18 -9.99 -13.53
N ASN A 105 -0.82 -8.98 -14.12
CA ASN A 105 -0.36 -8.30 -15.32
C ASN A 105 0.37 -6.97 -15.04
N THR A 106 0.39 -6.49 -13.79
CA THR A 106 1.12 -5.28 -13.38
C THR A 106 2.27 -5.69 -12.48
N ILE A 107 3.45 -5.82 -13.07
CA ILE A 107 4.64 -6.40 -12.46
C ILE A 107 5.66 -5.30 -12.20
N ILE A 108 6.09 -5.15 -10.95
CA ILE A 108 7.30 -4.39 -10.59
C ILE A 108 8.43 -5.42 -10.49
N ASP A 109 9.35 -5.34 -11.44
CA ASP A 109 10.48 -6.28 -11.58
C ASP A 109 11.79 -5.58 -11.19
N GLY A 110 12.31 -5.88 -10.01
CA GLY A 110 13.53 -5.28 -9.47
C GLY A 110 14.83 -5.95 -9.92
N SER A 111 14.81 -6.77 -10.97
CA SER A 111 15.97 -7.56 -11.41
C SER A 111 17.08 -6.76 -12.10
N GLN A 112 16.87 -5.48 -12.39
CA GLN A 112 17.83 -4.60 -13.07
C GLN A 112 18.22 -3.38 -12.22
N PRO A 113 18.73 -3.58 -10.99
CA PRO A 113 19.08 -2.46 -10.12
C PRO A 113 20.30 -1.71 -10.66
N THR A 114 20.23 -0.38 -10.65
CA THR A 114 21.36 0.49 -10.98
C THR A 114 22.55 0.26 -10.04
N ASN A 115 22.27 -0.07 -8.78
CA ASN A 115 23.27 -0.45 -7.79
C ASN A 115 22.94 -1.85 -7.21
N PRO A 116 23.83 -2.85 -7.35
CA PRO A 116 23.61 -4.20 -6.80
C PRO A 116 23.40 -4.28 -5.28
N ASP A 117 23.80 -3.26 -4.53
CA ASP A 117 23.56 -3.15 -3.08
C ASP A 117 22.24 -2.43 -2.75
N SER A 118 21.56 -1.92 -3.77
CA SER A 118 20.19 -1.42 -3.70
C SER A 118 19.34 -2.19 -4.70
N ALA A 119 19.16 -3.49 -4.43
CA ALA A 119 18.44 -4.42 -5.30
C ALA A 119 17.12 -4.95 -4.74
N SER A 120 16.53 -4.29 -3.75
CA SER A 120 15.15 -4.54 -3.33
C SER A 120 14.19 -3.94 -4.36
N VAL A 121 13.06 -4.60 -4.65
CA VAL A 121 12.08 -4.06 -5.61
C VAL A 121 11.42 -2.79 -5.08
N VAL A 122 11.09 -2.75 -3.79
CA VAL A 122 10.43 -1.62 -3.11
C VAL A 122 11.19 -1.21 -1.85
N TYR A 123 11.38 0.10 -1.68
CA TYR A 123 12.04 0.76 -0.54
C TYR A 123 11.06 1.58 0.28
N LEU A 124 11.13 1.37 1.59
CA LEU A 124 10.46 2.18 2.60
C LEU A 124 11.44 2.51 3.72
N ILE A 125 12.13 3.63 3.55
CA ILE A 125 13.27 4.04 4.38
C ILE A 125 13.24 5.53 4.72
N SER A 126 12.15 6.22 4.38
CA SER A 126 12.04 7.68 4.46
C SER A 126 11.02 8.13 5.48
N GLY A 127 10.62 7.24 6.40
CA GLY A 127 9.64 7.54 7.45
C GLY A 127 8.20 7.43 6.99
N GLU A 128 7.93 6.61 5.96
CA GLU A 128 6.56 6.24 5.59
C GLU A 128 5.81 5.69 6.81
N ASP A 129 4.47 5.79 6.81
CA ASP A 129 3.62 5.10 7.78
C ASP A 129 2.48 4.36 7.09
N THR A 130 1.53 3.80 7.86
CA THR A 130 0.43 3.00 7.29
C THR A 130 -0.60 3.79 6.49
N THR A 131 -0.44 5.10 6.34
CA THR A 131 -1.19 5.92 5.37
C THR A 131 -0.63 5.77 3.95
N THR A 132 0.62 5.30 3.81
CA THR A 132 1.21 4.89 2.53
C THR A 132 0.68 3.52 2.14
N THR A 133 0.13 3.40 0.92
CA THR A 133 -0.47 2.15 0.42
C THR A 133 0.18 1.70 -0.88
N LEU A 134 0.51 0.41 -0.95
CA LEU A 134 0.90 -0.27 -2.19
C LEU A 134 -0.11 -1.37 -2.50
N SER A 135 -0.78 -1.30 -3.66
CA SER A 135 -1.94 -2.15 -3.94
C SER A 135 -1.96 -2.78 -5.34
N GLY A 136 -2.22 -4.08 -5.39
CA GLY A 136 -2.58 -4.76 -6.64
C GLY A 136 -1.41 -5.05 -7.58
N PHE A 137 -0.21 -5.33 -7.07
CA PHE A 137 0.97 -5.63 -7.89
C PHE A 137 1.46 -7.07 -7.75
N THR A 138 2.19 -7.53 -8.77
CA THR A 138 3.20 -8.58 -8.62
C THR A 138 4.57 -7.92 -8.40
N ILE A 139 5.23 -8.24 -7.30
CA ILE A 139 6.52 -7.69 -6.88
C ILE A 139 7.55 -8.82 -6.93
N SER A 140 8.51 -8.73 -7.85
CA SER A 140 9.40 -9.85 -8.16
C SER A 140 10.80 -9.43 -8.63
N GLY A 141 11.72 -10.40 -8.70
CA GLY A 141 13.04 -10.22 -9.30
C GLY A 141 14.08 -9.51 -8.41
N GLY A 142 13.70 -9.06 -7.21
CA GLY A 142 14.62 -8.37 -6.32
C GLY A 142 15.64 -9.30 -5.66
N MET A 143 16.82 -8.75 -5.39
CA MET A 143 18.01 -9.43 -4.87
C MET A 143 18.49 -8.90 -3.51
N GLY A 144 17.71 -7.99 -2.90
CA GLY A 144 17.92 -7.47 -1.56
C GLY A 144 18.89 -6.28 -1.50
N THR A 145 18.75 -5.50 -0.44
CA THR A 145 19.53 -4.28 -0.20
C THR A 145 20.54 -4.51 0.91
N GLY A 146 21.78 -4.13 0.65
CA GLY A 146 22.88 -4.24 1.61
C GLY A 146 22.68 -3.30 2.81
N ASP A 147 22.85 -3.83 4.02
CA ASP A 147 23.07 -3.01 5.21
C ASP A 147 24.56 -2.61 5.37
N ILE A 148 24.93 -1.98 6.49
CA ILE A 148 26.31 -1.54 6.79
C ILE A 148 27.31 -2.71 6.74
N LEU A 149 26.85 -3.95 6.92
CA LEU A 149 27.65 -5.17 6.89
C LEU A 149 27.56 -5.91 5.55
N TYR A 150 26.94 -5.29 4.54
CA TYR A 150 26.70 -5.84 3.20
C TYR A 150 25.78 -7.07 3.17
N TYR A 151 24.97 -7.29 4.21
CA TYR A 151 23.95 -8.33 4.17
C TYR A 151 22.76 -7.87 3.35
N LYS A 152 22.39 -8.64 2.31
CA LYS A 152 21.31 -8.25 1.39
C LYS A 152 19.96 -8.63 1.95
N ASN A 153 19.23 -7.67 2.48
CA ASN A 153 17.95 -7.90 3.12
C ASN A 153 16.78 -7.43 2.24
N GLY A 154 15.61 -8.03 2.41
CA GLY A 154 14.37 -7.53 1.79
C GLY A 154 14.36 -7.66 0.28
N GLY A 155 14.44 -8.87 -0.27
CA GLY A 155 14.52 -9.10 -1.71
C GLY A 155 13.41 -8.39 -2.47
N GLY A 156 12.16 -8.65 -2.09
CA GLY A 156 11.00 -7.95 -2.65
C GLY A 156 10.86 -6.55 -2.07
N ILE A 157 10.67 -6.47 -0.75
CA ILE A 157 10.39 -5.22 -0.05
C ILE A 157 11.35 -5.07 1.13
N PHE A 158 12.00 -3.92 1.22
CA PHE A 158 12.87 -3.55 2.33
C PHE A 158 12.29 -2.36 3.09
N ILE A 159 12.01 -2.56 4.38
CA ILE A 159 11.39 -1.59 5.28
C ILE A 159 12.29 -1.36 6.49
N HIS A 160 12.65 -0.11 6.73
CA HIS A 160 13.49 0.28 7.86
C HIS A 160 13.00 1.61 8.45
N HIS A 161 12.69 1.62 9.75
CA HIS A 161 12.15 2.79 10.46
C HIS A 161 10.94 3.45 9.76
N SER A 162 10.09 2.63 9.14
CA SER A 162 8.98 3.09 8.30
C SER A 162 7.76 2.17 8.45
N GLY A 163 6.67 2.46 7.77
CA GLY A 163 5.45 1.65 7.77
C GLY A 163 4.70 1.73 6.45
N VAL A 164 3.83 0.75 6.22
CA VAL A 164 3.06 0.63 4.98
C VAL A 164 1.88 -0.31 5.13
N LEU A 165 0.85 -0.05 4.34
CA LEU A 165 -0.24 -0.97 4.07
C LEU A 165 -0.07 -1.62 2.69
N LEU A 166 0.11 -2.94 2.69
CA LEU A 166 0.18 -3.76 1.47
C LEU A 166 -1.16 -4.46 1.26
N ILE A 167 -1.80 -4.22 0.12
CA ILE A 167 -3.14 -4.78 -0.19
C ILE A 167 -3.12 -5.52 -1.52
N ASN A 168 -3.66 -6.73 -1.58
CA ASN A 168 -3.87 -7.47 -2.85
C ASN A 168 -2.60 -7.63 -3.69
N ASN A 169 -1.43 -7.81 -3.05
CA ASN A 169 -0.16 -7.97 -3.74
C ASN A 169 0.28 -9.45 -3.81
N LYS A 170 1.08 -9.76 -4.82
CA LYS A 170 1.87 -11.00 -4.92
C LYS A 170 3.34 -10.66 -4.78
N ILE A 171 3.98 -11.09 -3.70
CA ILE A 171 5.42 -10.89 -3.46
C ILE A 171 6.12 -12.22 -3.70
N ILE A 172 6.72 -12.37 -4.89
CA ILE A 172 7.14 -13.67 -5.38
C ILE A 172 8.51 -13.66 -6.04
N ASN A 173 9.20 -14.79 -5.95
CA ASN A 173 10.48 -15.04 -6.64
C ASN A 173 11.58 -14.01 -6.29
N ASN A 174 11.55 -13.47 -5.08
CA ASN A 174 12.58 -12.54 -4.60
C ASN A 174 13.62 -13.25 -3.75
N LYS A 175 14.83 -12.69 -3.69
CA LYS A 175 15.97 -13.32 -3.04
C LYS A 175 16.74 -12.34 -2.15
N ALA A 176 17.27 -12.87 -1.05
CA ALA A 176 18.14 -12.19 -0.10
C ALA A 176 19.39 -13.07 0.17
N PRO A 177 20.41 -13.05 -0.73
CA PRO A 177 21.62 -13.85 -0.60
C PRO A 177 22.65 -13.18 0.33
N GLY A 178 23.79 -13.82 0.57
CA GLY A 178 24.92 -13.25 1.31
C GLY A 178 24.58 -13.02 2.78
N CYS A 179 24.10 -14.06 3.47
CA CYS A 179 23.55 -13.98 4.84
C CYS A 179 22.31 -13.07 4.98
N GLY A 180 21.68 -12.72 3.85
CA GLY A 180 20.48 -11.92 3.79
C GLY A 180 19.27 -12.50 4.50
N SER A 181 18.34 -11.64 4.92
CA SER A 181 17.08 -11.99 5.57
C SER A 181 15.89 -11.34 4.84
N GLY A 182 14.70 -11.95 4.93
CA GLY A 182 13.49 -11.40 4.34
C GLY A 182 13.51 -11.48 2.81
N GLY A 183 13.52 -12.68 2.25
CA GLY A 183 13.58 -12.87 0.80
C GLY A 183 12.42 -12.16 0.10
N GLY A 184 11.21 -12.30 0.62
CA GLY A 184 10.05 -11.52 0.20
C GLY A 184 10.04 -10.13 0.83
N ILE A 185 9.98 -10.07 2.17
CA ILE A 185 9.91 -8.82 2.93
C ILE A 185 10.89 -8.85 4.09
N TYR A 186 11.64 -7.77 4.25
CA TYR A 186 12.40 -7.48 5.47
C TYR A 186 11.83 -6.23 6.13
N SER A 187 11.50 -6.32 7.42
CA SER A 187 10.94 -5.24 8.22
C SER A 187 11.74 -5.08 9.49
N ASN A 188 12.36 -3.91 9.69
CA ASN A 188 13.15 -3.60 10.87
C ASN A 188 12.71 -2.26 11.50
N HIS A 189 12.40 -2.26 12.80
CA HIS A 189 11.88 -1.08 13.54
C HIS A 189 10.69 -0.42 12.82
N SER A 190 9.75 -1.22 12.31
CA SER A 190 8.77 -0.79 11.32
C SER A 190 7.34 -1.22 11.64
N ASN A 191 6.35 -0.63 10.96
CA ASN A 191 4.93 -0.97 11.07
C ASN A 191 4.39 -1.52 9.76
N LEU A 192 4.26 -2.84 9.66
CA LEU A 192 3.89 -3.52 8.44
C LEU A 192 2.50 -4.16 8.56
N ARG A 193 1.58 -3.75 7.68
CA ARG A 193 0.23 -4.31 7.59
C ARG A 193 0.01 -4.96 6.23
N LEU A 194 -0.38 -6.22 6.24
CA LEU A 194 -0.68 -7.00 5.03
C LEU A 194 -2.15 -7.39 5.02
N GLN A 195 -2.81 -7.16 3.89
CA GLN A 195 -4.18 -7.58 3.64
C GLN A 195 -4.29 -8.25 2.27
N ASN A 196 -4.79 -9.48 2.23
CA ASN A 196 -4.97 -10.24 0.98
C ASN A 196 -3.66 -10.38 0.18
N VAL A 197 -2.54 -10.63 0.86
CA VAL A 197 -1.22 -10.72 0.23
C VAL A 197 -0.82 -12.18 0.06
N ILE A 198 -0.25 -12.51 -1.10
CA ILE A 198 0.40 -13.80 -1.33
C ILE A 198 1.91 -13.57 -1.33
N ILE A 199 2.61 -14.27 -0.44
CA ILE A 199 4.07 -14.32 -0.39
C ILE A 199 4.47 -15.75 -0.77
N SER A 200 5.23 -15.90 -1.85
CA SER A 200 5.64 -17.25 -2.25
C SER A 200 6.89 -17.36 -3.09
N ASN A 201 7.58 -18.49 -2.96
CA ASN A 201 8.80 -18.80 -3.70
C ASN A 201 9.92 -17.76 -3.46
N ASN A 202 9.94 -17.13 -2.30
CA ASN A 202 11.01 -16.23 -1.91
C ASN A 202 12.09 -16.99 -1.14
N PHE A 203 13.33 -16.52 -1.26
CA PHE A 203 14.49 -17.16 -0.65
C PHE A 203 15.31 -16.15 0.15
N ALA A 204 15.65 -16.49 1.39
CA ALA A 204 16.67 -15.78 2.17
C ALA A 204 17.73 -16.78 2.60
N GLU A 205 18.99 -16.36 2.64
CA GLU A 205 20.05 -17.26 3.11
C GLU A 205 19.94 -17.53 4.62
N HIS A 206 19.55 -16.53 5.41
CA HIS A 206 19.57 -16.61 6.87
C HIS A 206 18.17 -16.72 7.49
N ASN A 207 17.40 -15.63 7.58
CA ASN A 207 16.11 -15.62 8.26
C ASN A 207 14.96 -15.24 7.32
N GLY A 208 13.79 -15.86 7.49
CA GLY A 208 12.55 -15.36 6.91
C GLY A 208 12.56 -15.37 5.39
N GLY A 209 12.41 -16.54 4.77
CA GLY A 209 12.36 -16.62 3.30
C GLY A 209 11.23 -15.76 2.75
N GLY A 210 10.05 -15.84 3.35
CA GLY A 210 8.92 -14.97 3.05
C GLY A 210 9.04 -13.63 3.75
N ILE A 211 8.97 -13.61 5.09
CA ILE A 211 9.05 -12.40 5.91
C ILE A 211 10.12 -12.57 6.99
N CYS A 212 11.01 -11.59 7.11
CA CYS A 212 11.80 -11.37 8.32
C CYS A 212 11.36 -10.07 8.98
N SER A 213 10.91 -10.15 10.23
CA SER A 213 10.45 -9.01 11.03
C SER A 213 11.31 -8.90 12.28
N ASP A 214 11.95 -7.74 12.50
CA ASP A 214 12.78 -7.48 13.66
C ASP A 214 12.38 -6.15 14.33
N SER A 215 12.16 -6.16 15.64
CA SER A 215 11.70 -5.01 16.44
C SER A 215 10.53 -4.24 15.80
N SER A 216 9.61 -4.95 15.14
CA SER A 216 8.54 -4.35 14.31
C SER A 216 7.14 -4.77 14.77
N ASN A 217 6.12 -4.08 14.29
CA ASN A 217 4.72 -4.51 14.40
C ASN A 217 4.27 -5.09 13.07
N LEU A 218 3.89 -6.36 13.08
CA LEU A 218 3.45 -7.11 11.91
C LEU A 218 2.00 -7.55 12.10
N LYS A 219 1.10 -7.01 11.26
CA LYS A 219 -0.31 -7.42 11.23
C LYS A 219 -0.63 -8.09 9.90
N LEU A 220 -1.06 -9.34 9.96
CA LEU A 220 -1.40 -10.16 8.80
C LEU A 220 -2.90 -10.44 8.80
N SER A 221 -3.59 -10.05 7.73
CA SER A 221 -4.98 -10.44 7.49
C SER A 221 -5.12 -11.07 6.12
N HIS A 222 -5.67 -12.29 6.07
CA HIS A 222 -5.87 -13.03 4.82
C HIS A 222 -4.57 -13.18 3.99
N VAL A 223 -3.48 -13.54 4.66
CA VAL A 223 -2.15 -13.69 4.03
C VAL A 223 -1.84 -15.15 3.76
N ILE A 224 -1.36 -15.46 2.57
CA ILE A 224 -0.85 -16.79 2.19
C ILE A 224 0.66 -16.71 2.07
N ILE A 225 1.38 -17.52 2.86
CA ILE A 225 2.84 -17.66 2.80
C ILE A 225 3.16 -19.10 2.44
N LYS A 226 3.84 -19.34 1.31
CA LYS A 226 4.07 -20.69 0.81
C LYS A 226 5.32 -20.83 -0.05
N HIS A 227 5.98 -21.98 0.08
CA HIS A 227 7.19 -22.32 -0.70
C HIS A 227 8.34 -21.32 -0.53
N ASP A 228 8.32 -20.55 0.56
CA ASP A 228 9.43 -19.68 0.91
C ASP A 228 10.49 -20.48 1.71
N SER A 229 11.76 -20.15 1.52
CA SER A 229 12.89 -20.91 2.06
C SER A 229 13.93 -20.02 2.71
N ALA A 230 14.41 -20.43 3.88
CA ALA A 230 15.54 -19.84 4.59
C ALA A 230 16.15 -20.83 5.57
N ALA A 231 17.37 -20.57 6.04
CA ALA A 231 17.99 -21.38 7.09
C ALA A 231 17.17 -21.37 8.40
N ARG A 232 16.48 -20.27 8.70
CA ARG A 232 15.59 -20.11 9.85
C ARG A 232 14.28 -19.46 9.45
N GLY A 233 13.16 -20.14 9.73
CA GLY A 233 11.82 -19.61 9.46
C GLY A 233 11.58 -19.39 7.96
N GLY A 234 11.42 -20.47 7.18
CA GLY A 234 11.23 -20.37 5.72
C GLY A 234 10.09 -19.43 5.33
N GLY A 235 8.94 -19.53 6.00
CA GLY A 235 7.83 -18.58 5.83
C GLY A 235 8.06 -17.26 6.55
N ILE A 236 8.07 -17.29 7.89
CA ILE A 236 8.25 -16.10 8.74
C ILE A 236 9.35 -16.34 9.77
N SER A 237 10.18 -15.33 10.01
CA SER A 237 11.06 -15.22 11.18
C SER A 237 10.80 -13.89 11.89
N CYS A 238 10.45 -13.93 13.17
CA CYS A 238 10.19 -12.74 13.99
C CYS A 238 11.19 -12.65 15.15
N GLY A 239 11.93 -11.54 15.24
CA GLY A 239 12.76 -11.13 16.37
C GLY A 239 12.14 -9.92 17.06
N ALA A 240 11.97 -9.96 18.39
CA ALA A 240 11.48 -8.84 19.20
C ALA A 240 10.25 -8.07 18.62
N SER A 241 9.41 -8.75 17.84
CA SER A 241 8.32 -8.15 17.06
C SER A 241 6.96 -8.56 17.61
N ASN A 242 5.97 -7.68 17.47
CA ASN A 242 4.57 -8.02 17.74
C ASN A 242 3.94 -8.58 16.47
N LEU A 243 3.44 -9.81 16.52
CA LEU A 243 2.73 -10.46 15.42
C LEU A 243 1.25 -10.62 15.76
N GLU A 244 0.39 -10.04 14.93
CA GLU A 244 -1.07 -10.16 14.99
C GLU A 244 -1.59 -10.86 13.72
N LEU A 245 -2.45 -11.86 13.90
CA LEU A 245 -3.04 -12.68 12.83
C LEU A 245 -4.56 -12.60 12.90
N ASP A 246 -5.19 -12.13 11.82
CA ASP A 246 -6.65 -12.03 11.65
C ASP A 246 -7.15 -12.87 10.45
#